data_AF-A0A848TWR0-F1
#
_entry.id   AF-A0A848TWR0-F1
#
_cell.length_a   1.000
_cell.length_b   1.000
_cell.length_c   1.000
_cell.angle_alpha   90.00
_cell.angle_beta   90.00
_cell.angle_gamma   90.00
#
_symmetry.space_group_name_H-M   'P 1'
#
loop_
_entity.id
_entity.type
_entity.pdbx_description
1 polymer ?
#
loop_
_entity_poly.entity_id
_entity_poly.type
_entity_poly.pdbx_seq_one_letter_code
_entity_poly.pdbx_strand_id
1 'polypeptide(L)'
;VMLVAFALAGLVVFEGSYSFLPAIAYLTINILEAQFVTPALVGRALRVNPFLIFCTLVFLMWLWGPIGGIIAIPLLLWVIVLVEGIRDVRRYGTSESEDAADGEQSLLASVIR
;
A
#
# COMPACT_ATOMS: atom_id res chain seq x y z
N VAL A 1 28.86 1.88 7.96
CA VAL A 1 29.82 1.44 6.91
C VAL A 1 29.67 2.26 5.62
N MET A 2 28.52 2.25 4.93
CA MET A 2 28.33 3.04 3.70
C MET A 2 28.56 4.56 3.86
N LEU A 3 28.10 5.17 4.95
CA LEU A 3 28.36 6.59 5.24
C LEU A 3 29.87 6.91 5.24
N VAL A 4 30.66 6.07 5.90
CA VAL A 4 32.12 6.24 6.02
C VAL A 4 32.77 6.04 4.65
N ALA A 5 32.30 5.07 3.87
CA ALA A 5 32.78 4.86 2.50
C ALA A 5 32.53 6.09 1.60
N PHE A 6 31.33 6.67 1.64
CA PHE A 6 31.01 7.87 0.87
C PHE A 6 31.73 9.13 1.35
N ALA A 7 31.97 9.26 2.66
CA ALA A 7 32.78 10.35 3.20
C ALA A 7 34.25 10.26 2.75
N LEU A 8 34.83 9.06 2.79
CA LEU A 8 36.19 8.82 2.31
C LEU A 8 36.30 9.02 0.80
N ALA A 9 35.33 8.53 0.03
CA ALA A 9 35.29 8.77 -1.41
C ALA A 9 35.18 10.26 -1.75
N GLY A 10 34.38 11.02 -1.00
CA GLY A 10 34.25 12.46 -1.17
C GLY A 10 35.54 13.22 -0.83
N LEU A 11 36.27 12.81 0.21
CA LEU A 11 37.59 13.37 0.55
C LEU A 11 38.66 13.09 -0.51
N VAL A 12 38.59 11.96 -1.20
CA VAL A 12 39.59 11.59 -2.22
C VAL A 12 39.33 12.31 -3.55
N VAL A 13 38.06 12.56 -3.89
CA VAL A 13 37.66 13.07 -5.21
C VAL A 13 37.51 14.59 -5.24
N PHE A 14 37.09 15.20 -4.14
CA PHE A 14 36.81 16.64 -4.09
C PHE A 14 37.73 17.34 -3.09
N GLU A 15 38.13 18.55 -3.44
CA GLU A 15 38.96 19.44 -2.61
C GLU A 15 38.07 20.45 -1.85
N GLY A 16 38.43 20.75 -0.60
CA GLY A 16 37.74 21.76 0.22
C GLY A 16 36.45 21.29 0.89
N SER A 17 35.50 22.19 1.13
CA SER A 17 34.25 21.89 1.86
C SER A 17 33.27 20.99 1.08
N TYR A 18 33.46 20.85 -0.24
CA TYR A 18 32.61 20.02 -1.11
C TYR A 18 32.84 18.51 -0.91
N SER A 19 33.91 18.09 -0.25
CA SER A 19 34.22 16.69 0.02
C SER A 19 33.19 15.98 0.89
N PHE A 20 32.44 16.72 1.70
CA PHE A 20 31.39 16.16 2.56
C PHE A 20 30.04 16.00 1.86
N LEU A 21 29.88 16.59 0.67
CA LEU A 21 28.62 16.60 -0.07
C LEU A 21 28.08 15.17 -0.35
N PRO A 22 28.90 14.18 -0.77
CA PRO A 22 28.41 12.82 -1.02
C PRO A 22 27.93 12.11 0.26
N ALA A 23 28.63 12.32 1.37
CA ALA A 23 28.27 11.74 2.67
C ALA A 23 26.98 12.35 3.23
N ILE A 24 26.83 13.68 3.10
CA ILE A 24 25.63 14.39 3.54
C ILE A 24 24.43 14.01 2.67
N ALA A 25 24.59 13.94 1.35
CA ALA A 25 23.53 13.50 0.45
C ALA A 25 23.06 12.07 0.78
N TYR A 26 24.00 11.15 1.00
CA TYR A 26 23.68 9.79 1.45
C TYR A 26 22.96 9.80 2.80
N LEU A 27 23.44 10.57 3.78
CA LEU A 27 22.84 10.64 5.11
C LEU A 27 21.41 11.22 5.07
N THR A 28 21.17 12.27 4.29
CA THR A 28 19.84 12.87 4.13
C THR A 28 18.86 11.87 3.53
N ILE A 29 19.26 11.16 2.48
CA ILE A 29 18.44 10.12 1.86
C ILE A 29 18.18 8.97 2.86
N ASN A 30 19.21 8.55 3.60
CA ASN A 30 19.09 7.43 4.53
C ASN A 30 18.25 7.77 5.77
N ILE A 31 18.26 9.02 6.25
CA ILE A 31 17.37 9.49 7.33
C ILE A 31 15.92 9.60 6.83
N LEU A 32 15.71 10.13 5.62
CA LEU A 32 14.40 10.16 4.98
C LEU A 32 13.82 8.75 4.83
N GLU A 33 14.67 7.78 4.48
CA GLU A 33 14.33 6.37 4.37
C GLU A 33 14.00 5.76 5.75
N ALA A 34 14.86 5.95 6.76
CA ALA A 34 14.73 5.29 8.06
C ALA A 34 13.57 5.80 8.92
N GLN A 35 13.22 7.09 8.83
CA GLN A 35 12.24 7.74 9.72
C GLN A 35 10.80 7.67 9.21
N PHE A 36 10.56 7.50 7.90
CA PHE A 36 9.20 7.48 7.33
C PHE A 36 8.72 6.09 6.91
N VAL A 37 9.61 5.18 6.54
CA VAL A 37 9.24 3.87 5.98
C VAL A 37 8.81 2.89 7.07
N THR A 38 9.48 2.90 8.23
CA THR A 38 9.24 1.93 9.32
C THR A 38 7.92 2.16 10.10
N PRO A 39 7.51 3.39 10.46
CA PRO A 39 6.25 3.60 11.19
C PRO A 39 5.00 3.55 10.30
N ALA A 40 5.11 3.87 9.00
CA ALA A 40 3.96 3.89 8.08
C ALA A 40 3.47 2.49 7.67
N LEU A 41 4.35 1.48 7.73
CA LEU A 41 4.06 0.09 7.34
C LEU A 41 3.25 -0.71 8.38
N VAL A 42 3.29 -0.32 9.67
CA VAL A 42 2.75 -1.15 10.78
C VAL A 42 1.27 -0.85 11.11
N GLY A 43 0.69 0.22 10.54
CA GLY A 43 -0.44 0.89 11.20
C GLY A 43 -1.86 0.34 11.06
N ARG A 44 -2.27 -0.37 9.98
CA ARG A 44 -3.75 -0.49 9.77
C ARG A 44 -4.37 -1.68 9.01
N ALA A 45 -3.62 -2.62 8.44
CA ALA A 45 -4.21 -3.66 7.59
C ALA A 45 -4.16 -5.08 8.20
N LEU A 46 -5.06 -5.39 9.15
CA LEU A 46 -5.23 -6.74 9.73
C LEU A 46 -6.53 -7.45 9.26
N ARG A 47 -7.13 -7.08 8.12
CA ARG A 47 -8.37 -7.72 7.63
C ARG A 47 -8.40 -8.18 6.16
N VAL A 48 -7.41 -7.81 5.35
CA VAL A 48 -7.20 -8.34 3.99
C VAL A 48 -5.88 -9.10 4.04
N ASN A 49 -5.81 -10.32 3.49
CA ASN A 49 -4.66 -11.22 3.59
C ASN A 49 -3.32 -10.45 3.53
N PRO A 50 -2.62 -10.27 4.68
CA PRO A 50 -1.49 -9.37 4.80
C PRO A 50 -0.32 -9.75 3.87
N PHE A 51 -0.31 -10.99 3.39
CA PHE A 51 0.66 -11.52 2.44
C PHE A 51 0.62 -10.81 1.07
N LEU A 52 -0.57 -10.44 0.57
CA LEU A 52 -0.74 -9.80 -0.75
C LEU A 52 -0.21 -8.36 -0.76
N ILE A 53 -0.45 -7.65 0.35
CA ILE A 53 0.05 -6.29 0.57
C ILE A 53 1.57 -6.32 0.63
N PHE A 54 2.13 -7.25 1.40
CA PHE A 54 3.57 -7.45 1.52
C PHE A 54 4.22 -7.79 0.18
N CYS A 55 3.66 -8.73 -0.57
CA CYS A 55 4.20 -9.14 -1.87
C CYS A 55 4.19 -7.99 -2.88
N THR A 56 3.10 -7.23 -2.97
CA THR A 56 2.97 -6.07 -3.87
C THR A 56 3.97 -4.97 -3.51
N LEU A 57 4.13 -4.67 -2.22
CA LEU A 57 5.08 -3.67 -1.73
C LEU A 57 6.52 -4.07 -2.03
N VAL A 58 6.90 -5.32 -1.74
CA VAL A 58 8.25 -5.84 -2.03
C VAL A 58 8.51 -5.83 -3.54
N PHE A 59 7.52 -6.22 -4.35
CA PHE A 59 7.68 -6.26 -5.81
C PHE A 59 7.83 -4.86 -6.42
N LEU A 60 7.02 -3.87 -6.00
CA LEU A 60 7.15 -2.48 -6.49
C LEU A 60 8.40 -1.77 -5.96
N MET A 61 8.73 -2.00 -4.69
CA MET A 61 9.90 -1.40 -4.05
C MET A 61 11.20 -1.99 -4.62
N TRP A 62 11.21 -3.27 -5.00
CA TRP A 62 12.35 -3.88 -5.67
C TRP A 62 12.53 -3.39 -7.11
N LEU A 63 11.43 -3.13 -7.82
CA LEU A 63 11.45 -2.75 -9.23
C LEU A 63 11.93 -1.29 -9.47
N TRP A 64 11.67 -0.36 -8.55
CA TRP A 64 12.00 1.08 -8.73
C TRP A 64 12.46 1.81 -7.46
N GLY A 65 12.71 1.11 -6.35
CA GLY A 65 13.14 1.73 -5.10
C GLY A 65 12.05 2.59 -4.42
N PRO A 66 12.40 3.74 -3.79
CA PRO A 66 11.47 4.57 -3.02
C PRO A 66 10.28 5.11 -3.81
N ILE A 67 10.45 5.31 -5.12
CA ILE A 67 9.39 5.77 -6.04
C ILE A 67 8.26 4.73 -6.11
N GLY A 68 8.60 3.44 -6.04
CA GLY A 68 7.62 2.35 -5.98
C GLY A 68 6.72 2.43 -4.75
N GLY A 69 7.25 2.94 -3.63
CA GLY A 69 6.47 3.18 -2.41
C GLY A 69 5.45 4.31 -2.56
N ILE A 70 5.81 5.39 -3.28
CA ILE A 70 4.89 6.52 -3.55
C ILE A 70 3.71 6.05 -4.41
N ILE A 71 3.97 5.20 -5.41
CA ILE A 71 2.94 4.63 -6.29
C ILE A 71 2.13 3.53 -5.60
N ALA A 72 2.71 2.83 -4.62
CA ALA A 72 2.02 1.78 -3.89
C ALA A 72 0.81 2.29 -3.10
N ILE A 73 0.85 3.53 -2.59
CA ILE A 73 -0.26 4.12 -1.83
C ILE A 73 -1.55 4.23 -2.70
N PRO A 74 -1.55 4.94 -3.85
CA PRO A 74 -2.73 5.02 -4.70
C PRO A 74 -3.10 3.68 -5.34
N LEU A 75 -2.12 2.81 -5.63
CA LEU A 75 -2.39 1.48 -6.18
C LEU A 75 -3.13 0.60 -5.16
N LEU A 76 -2.72 0.63 -3.90
CA LEU A 76 -3.40 -0.09 -2.82
C LEU A 76 -4.81 0.46 -2.60
N LEU A 77 -4.98 1.79 -2.66
CA LEU A 77 -6.30 2.42 -2.61
C LEU A 77 -7.21 1.91 -3.73
N TRP A 78 -6.70 1.84 -4.96
CA TRP A 78 -7.41 1.30 -6.12
C TRP A 78 -7.86 -0.15 -5.90
N VAL A 79 -6.97 -1.01 -5.41
CA VAL A 79 -7.29 -2.41 -5.14
C VAL A 79 -8.35 -2.54 -4.05
N ILE A 80 -8.24 -1.76 -2.97
CA ILE A 80 -9.23 -1.75 -1.88
C ILE A 80 -10.61 -1.36 -2.43
N VAL A 81 -10.70 -0.23 -3.14
CA VAL A 81 -11.96 0.26 -3.71
C VAL A 81 -12.55 -0.74 -4.70
N LEU A 82 -11.73 -1.38 -5.53
CA LEU A 82 -12.18 -2.40 -6.47
C LEU A 82 -12.77 -3.61 -5.75
N VAL A 83 -12.09 -4.09 -4.70
CA VAL A 83 -12.55 -5.23 -3.89
C VAL A 83 -13.84 -4.89 -3.14
N GLU A 84 -13.94 -3.69 -2.58
CA GLU A 84 -15.16 -3.20 -1.94
C GLU A 84 -16.31 -3.10 -2.95
N GLY A 85 -16.07 -2.55 -4.14
CA GLY A 85 -17.08 -2.46 -5.20
C GLY A 85 -17.60 -3.82 -5.64
N ILE A 86 -16.73 -4.82 -5.80
CA ILE A 86 -17.15 -6.19 -6.14
C ILE A 86 -18.00 -6.80 -5.01
N ARG A 87 -17.64 -6.57 -3.75
CA ARG A 87 -18.39 -7.05 -2.58
C ARG A 87 -19.77 -6.41 -2.50
N ASP A 88 -19.88 -5.12 -2.78
CA ASP A 88 -21.15 -4.38 -2.79
C ASP A 88 -22.09 -4.91 -3.87
N VAL A 89 -21.59 -5.08 -5.11
CA VAL A 89 -22.40 -5.62 -6.22
C VAL A 89 -22.97 -7.00 -5.87
N ARG A 90 -22.17 -7.87 -5.25
CA ARG A 90 -22.65 -9.18 -4.80
C ARG A 90 -23.71 -9.04 -3.71
N ARG A 91 -23.58 -8.07 -2.81
CA ARG A 91 -24.51 -7.88 -1.69
C ARG A 91 -25.89 -7.44 -2.18
N TYR A 92 -25.95 -6.49 -3.12
CA TYR A 92 -27.21 -6.07 -3.76
C TYR A 92 -27.92 -7.22 -4.50
N GLY A 93 -27.15 -8.06 -5.20
CA GLY A 93 -27.72 -9.22 -5.90
C GLY A 93 -28.38 -10.23 -4.94
N THR A 94 -27.78 -10.46 -3.77
CA THR A 94 -28.41 -11.33 -2.75
C THR A 94 -29.66 -10.70 -2.13
N SER A 95 -29.65 -9.40 -1.87
CA SER A 95 -30.81 -8.70 -1.31
C SER A 95 -32.02 -8.76 -2.24
N GLU A 96 -31.84 -8.50 -3.53
CA GLU A 96 -32.94 -8.51 -4.49
C GLU A 96 -33.52 -9.91 -4.71
N SER A 97 -32.68 -10.96 -4.62
CA SER A 97 -33.18 -12.34 -4.63
C SER A 97 -33.95 -12.73 -3.36
N GLU A 98 -33.60 -12.16 -2.21
CA GLU A 98 -34.27 -12.42 -0.93
C GLU A 98 -35.61 -11.66 -0.87
N ASP A 99 -35.63 -10.40 -1.31
CA ASP A 99 -36.83 -9.57 -1.41
C ASP A 99 -37.86 -10.13 -2.42
N ALA A 100 -37.39 -10.69 -3.55
CA ALA A 100 -38.26 -11.35 -4.52
C ALA A 100 -38.87 -12.65 -3.99
N ALA A 101 -38.10 -13.44 -3.24
CA ALA A 101 -38.58 -14.68 -2.62
C ALA A 101 -39.58 -14.43 -1.49
N ASP A 102 -39.37 -13.38 -0.70
CA ASP A 102 -40.29 -12.97 0.37
C ASP A 102 -41.59 -12.37 -0.20
N GLY A 103 -41.49 -11.59 -1.29
CA GLY A 103 -42.65 -11.04 -2.00
C GLY A 103 -43.56 -12.14 -2.54
N GLU A 104 -43.01 -13.16 -3.18
CA GLU A 104 -43.78 -14.29 -3.70
C GLU A 104 -44.48 -15.07 -2.57
N GLN A 105 -43.78 -15.34 -1.47
CA GLN A 105 -44.36 -16.03 -0.30
C GLN A 105 -45.49 -15.25 0.36
N SER A 106 -45.38 -13.92 0.44
CA SER A 106 -46.44 -13.04 0.95
C SER A 106 -47.70 -13.10 0.07
N LEU A 107 -47.52 -13.11 -1.25
CA LEU A 107 -48.64 -13.28 -2.18
C LEU A 107 -49.30 -14.65 -2.04
N LEU A 108 -48.51 -15.73 -1.95
CA LEU A 108 -49.06 -17.07 -1.73
C LEU A 108 -49.79 -17.20 -0.38
N ALA A 109 -49.24 -16.58 0.68
CA ALA A 109 -49.87 -16.54 2.00
C ALA A 109 -51.17 -15.74 2.01
N SER A 110 -51.30 -14.72 1.14
CA SER A 110 -52.53 -13.93 0.99
C SER A 110 -53.64 -14.64 0.23
N VAL A 111 -53.30 -15.55 -0.70
CA VAL A 111 -54.26 -16.29 -1.54
C VAL A 111 -54.87 -17.49 -0.80
N ILE A 112 -54.14 -18.08 0.15
CA ILE A 112 -54.59 -19.25 0.93
C ILE A 112 -55.45 -18.84 2.14
N ARG A 113 -55.38 -17.57 2.56
CA ARG A 113 -56.16 -17.00 3.66
C ARG A 113 -57.49 -16.45 3.18
#